data_AF-A0AAD9U9H8-F1
#
_entry.id   AF-A0AAD9U9H8-F1
#
_cell.length_a   1.000
_cell.length_b   1.000
_cell.length_c   1.000
_cell.angle_alpha   90.00
_cell.angle_beta   90.00
_cell.angle_gamma   90.00
#
_symmetry.space_group_name_H-M   'P 1'
#
loop_
_entity.id
_entity.type
_entity.pdbx_description
1 polymer ?
#
loop_
_entity_poly.entity_id
_entity_poly.type
_entity_poly.pdbx_seq_one_letter_code
_entity_poly.pdbx_strand_id
1 'polypeptide(L)'
;MSISESDHSSPTVATTATENTRSTSIRSTFKAQSAIESLSSIITTVPDSPNPSSSLLNDPEIASQICSLIRQADAGAGNDNLCRWLYDTFQSTDPQLQLVVLRFLPILGGVYLSRVTLRKPLAGFEAVLLALYAHETTSRSGQSMTVNVPDISHPSIYHESNTVKNNATNLNLAVISPSLEPHGTVRSTKRARIVGVALELYYSKISQLPVASKIDFCEFCEAWASGGDNDQQDSSVSSNGEGLELDQRERMRIPLSWELVQPILRILGHCLMGPNQKKNKKLFDAASCACKSLYRRCLHDINPKAMLATGSLLSLAKLSSDSQNDDIDYTEIRMTNAISL
;
A
#
# COMPACT_ATOMS: atom_id res chain seq x y z
N MET A 1 75.28 4.23 -13.84
CA MET A 1 74.35 5.36 -13.76
C MET A 1 72.95 4.82 -13.87
N SER A 2 72.21 4.92 -12.76
CA SER A 2 70.78 4.64 -12.55
C SER A 2 69.92 5.52 -13.50
N ILE A 3 68.63 5.33 -13.84
CA ILE A 3 67.41 4.59 -13.42
C ILE A 3 66.50 4.56 -14.67
N SER A 4 65.55 3.63 -14.82
CA SER A 4 64.19 3.89 -15.34
C SER A 4 63.28 2.66 -15.19
N GLU A 5 62.32 2.75 -14.28
CA GLU A 5 61.21 1.81 -14.08
C GLU A 5 60.14 1.92 -15.17
N SER A 6 59.47 0.81 -15.43
CA SER A 6 58.36 0.63 -16.36
C SER A 6 57.02 0.68 -15.62
N ASP A 7 56.15 1.64 -15.97
CA ASP A 7 54.76 1.69 -15.51
C ASP A 7 53.81 1.02 -16.52
N HIS A 8 53.00 0.09 -16.00
CA HIS A 8 51.91 -0.59 -16.69
C HIS A 8 50.61 0.23 -16.60
N SER A 9 50.01 0.53 -17.75
CA SER A 9 48.67 1.13 -17.87
C SER A 9 47.55 0.09 -17.71
N SER A 10 46.53 0.40 -16.90
CA SER A 10 45.23 -0.32 -16.79
C SER A 10 44.05 0.60 -17.18
N PRO A 11 42.92 0.08 -17.70
CA PRO A 11 41.89 0.89 -18.38
C PRO A 11 40.71 1.33 -17.51
N THR A 12 40.07 2.40 -18.01
CA THR A 12 38.93 3.20 -17.56
C THR A 12 37.58 2.45 -17.44
N VAL A 13 36.91 2.54 -16.28
CA VAL A 13 35.55 1.96 -16.03
C VAL A 13 34.49 3.00 -15.59
N ALA A 14 34.84 4.28 -15.42
CA ALA A 14 33.95 5.25 -14.76
C ALA A 14 32.89 5.95 -15.66
N THR A 15 32.96 5.88 -16.99
CA THR A 15 32.16 6.77 -17.87
C THR A 15 30.79 6.21 -18.28
N THR A 16 30.57 4.90 -18.21
CA THR A 16 29.34 4.25 -18.75
C THR A 16 28.12 4.26 -17.82
N ALA A 17 28.31 4.41 -16.50
CA ALA A 17 27.20 4.40 -15.54
C ALA A 17 26.36 5.69 -15.55
N THR A 18 27.00 6.83 -15.87
CA THR A 18 26.37 8.17 -15.86
C THR A 18 25.48 8.40 -17.09
N GLU A 19 25.86 7.86 -18.25
CA GLU A 19 25.06 7.94 -19.48
C GLU A 19 23.79 7.08 -19.43
N ASN A 20 23.85 5.89 -18.82
CA ASN A 20 22.69 5.03 -18.62
C ASN A 20 21.66 5.62 -17.64
N THR A 21 22.12 6.29 -16.59
CA THR A 21 21.24 6.97 -15.62
C THR A 21 20.56 8.21 -16.24
N ARG A 22 21.28 8.95 -17.08
CA ARG A 22 20.72 10.14 -17.76
C ARG A 22 19.71 9.76 -18.84
N SER A 23 20.00 8.71 -19.63
CA SER A 23 19.08 8.23 -20.67
C SER A 23 17.81 7.59 -20.11
N THR A 24 17.89 6.86 -19.00
CA THR A 24 16.71 6.34 -18.28
C THR A 24 15.86 7.45 -17.68
N SER A 25 16.49 8.48 -17.09
CA SER A 25 15.78 9.66 -16.58
C SER A 25 15.07 10.46 -17.67
N ILE A 26 15.65 10.59 -18.86
CA ILE A 26 15.01 11.31 -19.98
C ILE A 26 13.80 10.50 -20.52
N ARG A 27 13.92 9.17 -20.58
CA ARG A 27 12.81 8.30 -21.00
C ARG A 27 11.64 8.30 -20.02
N SER A 28 11.90 8.33 -18.70
CA SER A 28 10.83 8.44 -17.70
C SER A 28 10.12 9.80 -17.79
N THR A 29 10.84 10.90 -18.03
CA THR A 29 10.22 12.21 -18.22
C THR A 29 9.30 12.27 -19.44
N PHE A 30 9.67 11.66 -20.57
CA PHE A 30 8.82 11.62 -21.76
C PHE A 30 7.54 10.80 -21.55
N LYS A 31 7.67 9.63 -20.91
CA LYS A 31 6.51 8.80 -20.54
C LYS A 31 5.56 9.55 -19.61
N ALA A 32 6.09 10.29 -18.64
CA ALA A 32 5.29 11.07 -17.70
C ALA A 32 4.60 12.27 -18.37
N GLN A 33 5.26 12.94 -19.33
CA GLN A 33 4.64 14.00 -20.13
C GLN A 33 3.48 13.45 -20.97
N SER A 34 3.69 12.34 -21.68
CA SER A 34 2.63 11.70 -22.47
C SER A 34 1.44 11.25 -21.61
N ALA A 35 1.71 10.78 -20.38
CA ALA A 35 0.66 10.44 -19.42
C ALA A 35 -0.14 11.68 -18.99
N ILE A 36 0.51 12.82 -18.74
CA ILE A 36 -0.16 14.08 -18.40
C ILE A 36 -0.99 14.60 -19.59
N GLU A 37 -0.44 14.57 -20.79
CA GLU A 37 -1.16 14.97 -22.02
C GLU A 37 -2.41 14.13 -22.24
N SER A 38 -2.35 12.84 -21.93
CA SER A 38 -3.54 11.97 -21.99
C SER A 38 -4.54 12.32 -20.89
N LEU A 39 -4.05 12.66 -19.69
CA LEU A 39 -4.87 13.03 -18.54
C LEU A 39 -5.57 14.39 -18.71
N SER A 40 -4.97 15.34 -19.41
CA SER A 40 -5.53 16.69 -19.62
C SER A 40 -6.84 16.68 -20.40
N SER A 41 -7.13 15.60 -21.15
CA SER A 41 -8.44 15.39 -21.78
C SER A 41 -9.55 14.98 -20.80
N ILE A 42 -9.17 14.58 -19.57
CA ILE A 42 -10.06 14.03 -18.54
C ILE A 42 -10.22 15.02 -17.37
N ILE A 43 -9.14 15.70 -16.98
CA ILE A 43 -9.14 16.64 -15.84
C ILE A 43 -9.05 18.10 -16.33
N THR A 44 -9.57 19.03 -15.54
CA THR A 44 -9.61 20.45 -15.90
C THR A 44 -8.32 21.21 -15.56
N THR A 45 -7.54 20.70 -14.60
CA THR A 45 -6.29 21.33 -14.15
C THR A 45 -5.08 20.47 -14.53
N VAL A 46 -4.16 21.03 -15.31
CA VAL A 46 -2.93 20.34 -15.74
C VAL A 46 -1.73 20.95 -15.03
N PRO A 47 -0.82 20.16 -14.45
CA PRO A 47 0.35 20.70 -13.78
C PRO A 47 1.43 21.07 -14.79
N ASP A 48 1.75 22.36 -14.89
CA ASP A 48 2.93 22.85 -15.60
C ASP A 48 4.15 22.75 -14.66
N SER A 49 4.83 21.59 -14.67
CA SER A 49 5.96 21.32 -13.78
C SER A 49 7.12 20.62 -14.50
N PRO A 50 8.39 20.94 -14.15
CA PRO A 50 9.56 20.27 -14.71
C PRO A 50 9.66 18.79 -14.31
N ASN A 51 8.97 18.36 -13.23
CA ASN A 51 8.94 16.97 -12.76
C ASN A 51 7.48 16.43 -12.77
N PRO A 52 6.97 16.04 -13.95
CA PRO A 52 5.56 15.71 -14.16
C PRO A 52 5.02 14.61 -13.23
N SER A 53 5.78 13.53 -13.03
CA SER A 53 5.37 12.41 -12.18
C SER A 53 5.25 12.79 -10.70
N SER A 54 6.15 13.65 -10.20
CA SER A 54 6.12 14.12 -8.81
C SER A 54 4.94 15.05 -8.53
N SER A 55 4.57 15.87 -9.51
CA SER A 55 3.40 16.74 -9.43
C SER A 55 2.12 15.91 -9.42
N LEU A 56 1.98 14.92 -10.30
CA LEU A 56 0.84 14.00 -10.27
C LEU A 56 0.69 13.25 -8.93
N LEU A 57 1.81 12.90 -8.28
CA LEU A 57 1.79 12.15 -7.02
C LEU A 57 1.43 13.01 -5.80
N ASN A 58 1.76 14.30 -5.80
CA ASN A 58 1.66 15.15 -4.60
C ASN A 58 0.65 16.29 -4.72
N ASP A 59 0.25 16.68 -5.93
CA ASP A 59 -0.75 17.74 -6.13
C ASP A 59 -2.09 17.31 -5.52
N PRO A 60 -2.67 18.11 -4.60
CA PRO A 60 -3.94 17.81 -3.95
C PRO A 60 -5.16 18.09 -4.86
N GLU A 61 -5.09 19.07 -5.76
CA GLU A 61 -6.21 19.46 -6.63
C GLU A 61 -6.46 18.40 -7.71
N ILE A 62 -5.39 17.96 -8.36
CA ILE A 62 -5.44 16.87 -9.34
C ILE A 62 -5.95 15.60 -8.68
N ALA A 63 -5.48 15.31 -7.48
CA ALA A 63 -5.92 14.14 -6.74
C ALA A 63 -7.40 14.22 -6.39
N SER A 64 -7.86 15.35 -5.86
CA SER A 64 -9.28 15.60 -5.56
C SER A 64 -10.16 15.33 -6.77
N GLN A 65 -9.78 15.82 -7.96
CA GLN A 65 -10.51 15.59 -9.20
C GLN A 65 -10.49 14.12 -9.63
N ILE A 66 -9.34 13.44 -9.61
CA ILE A 66 -9.28 12.01 -9.94
C ILE A 66 -10.11 11.19 -8.95
N CYS A 67 -10.02 11.50 -7.65
CA CYS A 67 -10.80 10.86 -6.60
C CYS A 67 -12.30 11.05 -6.80
N SER A 68 -12.75 12.26 -7.19
CA SER A 68 -14.16 12.54 -7.44
C SER A 68 -14.67 11.75 -8.64
N LEU A 69 -13.90 11.69 -9.74
CA LEU A 69 -14.21 10.89 -10.92
C LEU A 69 -14.34 9.40 -10.59
N ILE A 70 -13.41 8.81 -9.82
CA ILE A 70 -13.50 7.39 -9.40
C ILE A 70 -14.74 7.12 -8.54
N ARG A 71 -15.20 8.12 -7.78
CA ARG A 71 -16.38 8.01 -6.90
C ARG A 71 -17.71 8.20 -7.66
N GLN A 72 -17.73 8.72 -8.89
CA GLN A 72 -18.95 8.87 -9.69
C GLN A 72 -19.63 7.53 -9.98
N ALA A 73 -20.96 7.49 -10.03
CA ALA A 73 -21.75 6.24 -10.06
C ALA A 73 -21.54 5.35 -11.30
N ASP A 74 -21.15 5.96 -12.42
CA ASP A 74 -20.83 5.37 -13.72
C ASP A 74 -19.36 4.96 -13.87
N ALA A 75 -18.49 5.41 -12.97
CA ALA A 75 -17.08 5.04 -12.97
C ALA A 75 -16.87 3.53 -12.84
N GLY A 76 -15.83 3.03 -13.51
CA GLY A 76 -15.45 1.61 -13.53
C GLY A 76 -16.04 0.81 -14.69
N ALA A 77 -16.82 1.44 -15.58
CA ALA A 77 -17.26 0.81 -16.82
C ALA A 77 -16.09 0.48 -17.77
N GLY A 78 -16.27 -0.44 -18.71
CA GLY A 78 -15.20 -0.86 -19.63
C GLY A 78 -14.74 0.23 -20.61
N ASN A 79 -15.55 1.28 -20.79
CA ASN A 79 -15.26 2.45 -21.62
C ASN A 79 -14.83 3.68 -20.80
N ASP A 80 -14.56 3.52 -19.51
CA ASP A 80 -14.10 4.60 -18.64
C ASP A 80 -12.67 5.01 -19.02
N ASN A 81 -12.53 6.24 -19.52
CA ASN A 81 -11.26 6.81 -19.95
C ASN A 81 -10.26 6.94 -18.80
N LEU A 82 -10.72 7.17 -17.57
CA LEU A 82 -9.84 7.26 -16.41
C LEU A 82 -9.30 5.88 -16.03
N CYS A 83 -10.14 4.84 -16.07
CA CYS A 83 -9.69 3.46 -15.88
C CYS A 83 -8.66 3.04 -16.93
N ARG A 84 -8.89 3.43 -18.20
CA ARG A 84 -7.95 3.20 -19.29
C ARG A 84 -6.63 3.93 -19.04
N TRP A 85 -6.69 5.20 -18.65
CA TRP A 85 -5.49 5.99 -18.31
C TRP A 85 -4.70 5.38 -17.16
N LEU A 86 -5.35 4.95 -16.08
CA LEU A 86 -4.70 4.28 -14.94
C LEU A 86 -4.02 2.98 -15.38
N TYR A 87 -4.68 2.20 -16.23
CA TYR A 87 -4.13 0.96 -16.80
C TYR A 87 -2.88 1.24 -17.64
N ASP A 88 -2.98 2.14 -18.63
CA ASP A 88 -1.87 2.46 -19.54
C ASP A 88 -0.69 3.10 -18.78
N THR A 89 -0.98 3.95 -17.80
CA THR A 89 0.03 4.59 -16.94
C THR A 89 0.79 3.55 -16.11
N PHE A 90 0.10 2.54 -15.57
CA PHE A 90 0.75 1.47 -14.81
C PHE A 90 1.60 0.56 -15.71
N GLN A 91 1.14 0.29 -16.93
CA GLN A 91 1.86 -0.52 -17.93
C GLN A 91 3.12 0.14 -18.49
N SER A 92 3.31 1.44 -18.26
CA SER A 92 4.53 2.17 -18.65
C SER A 92 5.81 1.62 -18.00
N THR A 93 5.68 0.81 -16.94
CA THR A 93 6.74 0.25 -16.08
C THR A 93 7.70 1.29 -15.49
N ASP A 94 7.34 2.58 -15.50
CA ASP A 94 8.11 3.61 -14.82
C ASP A 94 7.76 3.64 -13.32
N PRO A 95 8.72 3.46 -12.39
CA PRO A 95 8.42 3.36 -10.97
C PRO A 95 7.63 4.56 -10.43
N GLN A 96 7.90 5.78 -10.91
CA GLN A 96 7.21 6.98 -10.45
C GLN A 96 5.75 7.02 -10.93
N LEU A 97 5.48 6.66 -12.18
CA LEU A 97 4.11 6.55 -12.70
C LEU A 97 3.32 5.41 -12.05
N GLN A 98 3.99 4.29 -11.73
CA GLN A 98 3.36 3.21 -10.97
C GLN A 98 2.95 3.67 -9.56
N LEU A 99 3.77 4.50 -8.90
CA LEU A 99 3.39 5.11 -7.61
C LEU A 99 2.17 6.02 -7.74
N VAL A 100 2.05 6.79 -8.82
CA VAL A 100 0.87 7.63 -9.09
C VAL A 100 -0.38 6.77 -9.18
N VAL A 101 -0.36 5.63 -9.88
CA VAL A 101 -1.51 4.72 -9.94
C VAL A 101 -1.81 4.10 -8.58
N LEU A 102 -0.78 3.68 -7.84
CA LEU A 102 -0.93 3.10 -6.50
C LEU A 102 -1.52 4.10 -5.49
N ARG A 103 -1.28 5.42 -5.64
CA ARG A 103 -1.91 6.46 -4.81
C ARG A 103 -3.43 6.34 -4.79
N PHE A 104 -4.05 6.01 -5.92
CA PHE A 104 -5.50 5.94 -6.09
C PHE A 104 -6.08 4.55 -5.83
N LEU A 105 -5.23 3.54 -5.57
CA LEU A 105 -5.69 2.17 -5.30
C LEU A 105 -6.67 2.07 -4.12
N PRO A 106 -6.48 2.76 -2.98
CA PRO A 106 -7.42 2.69 -1.87
C PRO A 106 -8.85 3.08 -2.26
N ILE A 107 -9.00 4.11 -3.08
CA ILE A 107 -10.30 4.59 -3.54
C ILE A 107 -10.86 3.65 -4.61
N LEU A 108 -10.04 3.25 -5.58
CA LEU A 108 -10.44 2.33 -6.64
C LEU A 108 -10.91 0.98 -6.07
N GLY A 109 -10.12 0.38 -5.18
CA GLY A 109 -10.48 -0.85 -4.46
C GLY A 109 -11.68 -0.64 -3.52
N GLY A 110 -11.71 0.50 -2.83
CA GLY A 110 -12.81 1.04 -2.02
C GLY A 110 -14.16 0.95 -2.71
N VAL A 111 -14.25 1.67 -3.82
CA VAL A 111 -15.45 1.79 -4.66
C VAL A 111 -15.76 0.47 -5.35
N TYR A 112 -14.76 -0.23 -5.89
CA TYR A 112 -14.94 -1.53 -6.53
C TYR A 112 -15.58 -2.55 -5.59
N LEU A 113 -15.02 -2.76 -4.40
CA LEU A 113 -15.56 -3.72 -3.42
C LEU A 113 -16.96 -3.33 -2.94
N SER A 114 -17.24 -2.03 -2.84
CA SER A 114 -18.57 -1.53 -2.46
C SER A 114 -19.63 -1.74 -3.56
N ARG A 115 -19.23 -1.63 -4.84
CA ARG A 115 -20.16 -1.74 -5.98
C ARG A 115 -20.32 -3.15 -6.51
N VAL A 116 -19.32 -4.01 -6.32
CA VAL A 116 -19.37 -5.37 -6.85
C VAL A 116 -20.46 -6.22 -6.19
N THR A 117 -20.88 -5.83 -4.97
CA THR A 117 -22.02 -6.44 -4.27
C THR A 117 -23.36 -6.09 -4.93
N LEU A 118 -23.43 -4.95 -5.64
CA LEU A 118 -24.59 -4.52 -6.44
C LEU A 118 -24.69 -5.23 -7.80
N ARG A 119 -23.77 -6.17 -8.10
CA ARG A 119 -23.71 -6.93 -9.37
C ARG A 119 -23.63 -6.06 -10.63
N LYS A 120 -23.18 -4.81 -10.51
CA LYS A 120 -22.91 -3.93 -11.65
C LYS A 120 -21.62 -4.37 -12.36
N PRO A 121 -21.55 -4.32 -13.71
CA PRO A 121 -20.32 -4.61 -14.42
C PRO A 121 -19.30 -3.48 -14.18
N LEU A 122 -18.11 -3.85 -13.69
CA LEU A 122 -17.02 -2.92 -13.34
C LEU A 122 -15.73 -3.26 -14.08
N ALA A 123 -15.85 -3.57 -15.38
CA ALA A 123 -14.75 -4.08 -16.20
C ALA A 123 -13.53 -3.16 -16.25
N GLY A 124 -13.72 -1.84 -16.16
CA GLY A 124 -12.63 -0.86 -16.11
C GLY A 124 -11.80 -0.99 -14.82
N PHE A 125 -12.46 -1.05 -13.66
CA PHE A 125 -11.77 -1.29 -12.39
C PHE A 125 -11.11 -2.67 -12.34
N GLU A 126 -11.80 -3.69 -12.86
CA GLU A 126 -11.26 -5.05 -12.93
C GLU A 126 -10.01 -5.13 -13.81
N ALA A 127 -9.95 -4.39 -14.92
CA ALA A 127 -8.77 -4.32 -15.78
C ALA A 127 -7.56 -3.72 -15.04
N VAL A 128 -7.75 -2.62 -14.28
CA VAL A 128 -6.68 -2.01 -13.48
C VAL A 128 -6.21 -2.97 -12.39
N LEU A 129 -7.12 -3.58 -11.63
CA LEU A 129 -6.78 -4.54 -10.58
C LEU A 129 -6.05 -5.78 -11.13
N LEU A 130 -6.47 -6.28 -12.30
CA LEU A 130 -5.79 -7.38 -12.98
C LEU A 130 -4.40 -6.99 -13.46
N ALA A 131 -4.19 -5.74 -13.92
CA ALA A 131 -2.87 -5.25 -14.30
C ALA A 131 -1.90 -5.25 -13.11
N LEU A 132 -2.35 -4.75 -11.95
CA LEU A 132 -1.57 -4.78 -10.70
C LEU A 132 -1.25 -6.22 -10.28
N TYR A 133 -2.24 -7.11 -10.36
CA TYR A 133 -2.07 -8.52 -10.04
C TYR A 133 -1.10 -9.25 -10.99
N ALA A 134 -1.19 -8.97 -12.30
CA ALA A 134 -0.30 -9.56 -13.30
C ALA A 134 1.15 -9.09 -13.12
N HIS A 135 1.35 -7.82 -12.75
CA HIS A 135 2.67 -7.29 -12.42
C HIS A 135 3.29 -8.03 -11.22
N GLU A 136 2.53 -8.19 -10.14
CA GLU A 136 2.97 -8.96 -8.96
C GLU A 136 3.23 -10.44 -9.29
N THR A 137 2.37 -11.05 -10.10
CA THR A 137 2.52 -12.45 -10.52
C THR A 137 3.82 -12.66 -11.31
N THR A 138 4.13 -11.73 -12.22
CA THR A 138 5.37 -11.75 -13.01
C THR A 138 6.58 -11.54 -12.12
N SER A 139 6.50 -10.57 -11.19
CA SER A 139 7.56 -10.27 -10.22
C SER A 139 7.91 -11.50 -9.35
N ARG A 140 6.90 -12.27 -8.93
CA ARG A 140 7.09 -13.47 -8.11
C ARG A 140 7.61 -14.67 -8.89
N SER A 141 7.54 -14.70 -10.22
CA SER A 141 8.01 -15.82 -11.06
C SER A 141 7.49 -17.21 -10.62
N GLY A 142 6.26 -17.27 -10.09
CA GLY A 142 5.64 -18.49 -9.55
C GLY A 142 6.11 -18.91 -8.15
N GLN A 143 7.01 -18.15 -7.51
CA GLN A 143 7.48 -18.41 -6.15
C GLN A 143 6.51 -17.86 -5.10
N SER A 144 6.42 -18.56 -3.97
CA SER A 144 5.73 -18.05 -2.77
C SER A 144 6.60 -17.03 -2.04
N MET A 145 5.99 -16.02 -1.43
CA MET A 145 6.70 -15.10 -0.55
C MET A 145 6.97 -15.79 0.78
N THR A 146 8.25 -16.02 1.09
CA THR A 146 8.69 -16.71 2.31
C THR A 146 9.54 -15.81 3.18
N VAL A 147 9.53 -16.06 4.48
CA VAL A 147 10.44 -15.45 5.46
C VAL A 147 11.07 -16.55 6.30
N ASN A 148 12.35 -16.39 6.59
CA ASN A 148 13.02 -17.27 7.54
C ASN A 148 12.66 -16.80 8.96
N VAL A 149 12.00 -17.65 9.73
CA VAL A 149 11.66 -17.34 11.12
C VAL A 149 12.93 -17.45 11.97
N PRO A 150 13.38 -16.35 12.62
CA PRO A 150 14.57 -16.39 13.45
C PRO A 150 14.39 -17.37 14.61
N ASP A 151 15.43 -18.15 14.88
CA ASP A 151 15.51 -19.09 16.00
C ASP A 151 16.67 -18.67 16.91
N ILE A 152 16.40 -18.53 18.21
CA ILE A 152 17.39 -18.17 19.23
C ILE A 152 18.45 -19.27 19.43
N SER A 153 18.20 -20.47 18.93
CA SER A 153 19.19 -21.55 18.93
C SER A 153 20.37 -21.24 17.99
N HIS A 154 20.16 -20.38 16.98
CA HIS A 154 21.19 -20.00 16.00
C HIS A 154 21.77 -18.62 16.28
N PRO A 155 23.11 -18.46 16.24
CA PRO A 155 23.72 -17.14 16.36
C PRO A 155 23.17 -16.21 15.28
N SER A 156 22.92 -14.96 15.66
CA SER A 156 22.40 -13.91 14.80
C SER A 156 23.23 -12.64 14.96
N ILE A 157 22.94 -11.61 14.16
CA ILE A 157 23.63 -10.31 14.24
C ILE A 157 23.51 -9.70 15.65
N TYR A 158 22.46 -10.05 16.40
CA TYR A 158 22.17 -9.46 17.71
C TYR A 158 22.50 -10.37 18.90
N HIS A 159 22.83 -11.65 18.67
CA HIS A 159 23.00 -12.60 19.75
C HIS A 159 23.92 -13.76 19.38
N GLU A 160 24.74 -14.20 20.34
CA GLU A 160 25.54 -15.42 20.24
C GLU A 160 24.83 -16.56 20.98
N SER A 161 24.73 -17.72 20.32
CA SER A 161 24.16 -18.93 20.93
C SER A 161 25.28 -19.74 21.58
N ASN A 162 25.16 -19.99 22.89
CA ASN A 162 26.06 -20.87 23.65
C ASN A 162 25.67 -22.36 23.59
N THR A 163 24.71 -22.73 22.73
CA THR A 163 24.23 -24.12 22.66
C THR A 163 25.07 -24.95 21.70
N VAL A 164 25.39 -26.18 22.12
CA VAL A 164 26.11 -27.17 21.33
C VAL A 164 25.38 -27.38 20.00
N LYS A 165 26.14 -27.37 18.89
CA LYS A 165 25.66 -27.53 17.50
C LYS A 165 24.73 -28.74 17.36
N ASN A 166 23.43 -28.53 17.56
CA ASN A 166 22.42 -29.48 17.16
C ASN A 166 22.12 -29.21 15.68
N ASN A 167 22.54 -30.12 14.81
CA ASN A 167 22.29 -30.06 13.36
C ASN A 167 20.80 -30.28 12.98
N ALA A 168 19.86 -30.11 13.93
CA ALA A 168 18.46 -30.48 13.78
C ALA A 168 17.56 -29.32 13.32
N THR A 169 18.05 -28.08 13.29
CA THR A 169 17.24 -26.90 12.97
C THR A 169 17.49 -26.47 11.53
N ASN A 170 16.76 -27.08 10.60
CA ASN A 170 16.55 -26.50 9.27
C ASN A 170 15.97 -25.09 9.46
N LEU A 171 16.43 -24.12 8.66
CA LEU A 171 15.88 -22.77 8.63
C LEU A 171 14.35 -22.84 8.48
N ASN A 172 13.62 -22.36 9.49
CA ASN A 172 12.16 -22.42 9.54
C ASN A 172 11.56 -21.41 8.54
N LEU A 173 11.45 -21.81 7.27
CA LEU A 173 10.82 -21.03 6.23
C LEU A 173 9.30 -20.98 6.44
N ALA A 174 8.78 -19.81 6.80
CA ALA A 174 7.36 -19.54 6.86
C ALA A 174 6.87 -18.87 5.56
N VAL A 175 5.78 -19.39 4.99
CA VAL A 175 5.14 -18.80 3.82
C VAL A 175 4.22 -17.65 4.26
N ILE A 176 4.52 -16.43 3.85
CA ILE A 176 3.74 -15.22 4.14
C ILE A 176 2.55 -15.09 3.18
N SER A 177 2.81 -15.33 1.90
CA SER A 177 1.84 -15.19 0.81
C SER A 177 2.10 -16.31 -0.19
N PRO A 178 1.08 -17.11 -0.58
CA PRO A 178 1.27 -18.22 -1.51
C PRO A 178 1.70 -17.74 -2.90
N SER A 179 2.16 -18.68 -3.73
CA SER A 179 2.44 -18.42 -5.14
C SER A 179 1.20 -17.90 -5.86
N LEU A 180 1.42 -17.08 -6.89
CA LEU A 180 0.36 -16.46 -7.68
C LEU A 180 0.24 -17.17 -9.03
N GLU A 181 -0.99 -17.45 -9.43
CA GLU A 181 -1.32 -18.00 -10.74
C GLU A 181 -1.81 -16.86 -11.64
N PRO A 182 -1.46 -16.82 -12.94
CA PRO A 182 -1.94 -15.77 -13.83
C PRO A 182 -3.46 -15.90 -14.06
N HIS A 183 -4.17 -14.79 -13.95
CA HIS A 183 -5.63 -14.72 -14.15
C HIS A 183 -5.96 -13.69 -15.24
N GLY A 184 -6.84 -14.06 -16.18
CA GLY A 184 -7.32 -13.16 -17.24
C GLY A 184 -8.63 -12.44 -16.94
N THR A 185 -9.38 -12.87 -15.90
CA THR A 185 -10.68 -12.28 -15.52
C THR A 185 -10.86 -12.32 -14.00
N VAL A 186 -11.60 -11.36 -13.44
CA VAL A 186 -11.88 -11.29 -11.99
C VAL A 186 -13.13 -12.13 -11.67
N ARG A 187 -12.92 -13.34 -11.14
CA ARG A 187 -14.00 -14.20 -10.63
C ARG A 187 -14.31 -13.89 -9.18
N SER A 188 -15.55 -14.08 -8.74
CA SER A 188 -15.98 -13.84 -7.35
C SER A 188 -15.13 -14.59 -6.31
N THR A 189 -14.74 -15.83 -6.60
CA THR A 189 -13.91 -16.69 -5.73
C THR A 189 -12.47 -16.21 -5.60
N LYS A 190 -11.95 -15.49 -6.60
CA LYS A 190 -10.56 -15.00 -6.66
C LYS A 190 -10.45 -13.50 -6.38
N ARG A 191 -11.58 -12.77 -6.41
CA ARG A 191 -11.65 -11.31 -6.22
C ARG A 191 -10.91 -10.84 -4.98
N ALA A 192 -11.17 -11.46 -3.83
CA ALA A 192 -10.54 -11.06 -2.57
C ALA A 192 -9.02 -11.22 -2.62
N ARG A 193 -8.51 -12.28 -3.27
CA ARG A 193 -7.07 -12.50 -3.48
C ARG A 193 -6.47 -11.50 -4.46
N ILE A 194 -7.16 -11.18 -5.56
CA ILE A 194 -6.70 -10.20 -6.55
C ILE A 194 -6.57 -8.81 -5.90
N VAL A 195 -7.62 -8.37 -5.21
CA VAL A 195 -7.58 -7.09 -4.47
C VAL A 195 -6.56 -7.14 -3.35
N GLY A 196 -6.46 -8.25 -2.61
CA GLY A 196 -5.48 -8.44 -1.55
C GLY A 196 -4.03 -8.28 -2.05
N VAL A 197 -3.69 -8.88 -3.19
CA VAL A 197 -2.35 -8.73 -3.81
C VAL A 197 -2.11 -7.30 -4.29
N ALA A 198 -3.11 -6.63 -4.84
CA ALA A 198 -2.98 -5.20 -5.18
C ALA A 198 -2.68 -4.36 -3.91
N LEU A 199 -3.32 -4.67 -2.77
CA LEU A 199 -3.02 -4.05 -1.48
C LEU A 199 -1.64 -4.43 -0.94
N GLU A 200 -1.14 -5.65 -1.20
CA GLU A 200 0.25 -6.02 -0.88
C GLU A 200 1.25 -5.15 -1.67
N LEU A 201 1.00 -4.92 -2.97
CA LEU A 201 1.81 -4.03 -3.79
C LEU A 201 1.76 -2.59 -3.27
N TYR A 202 0.59 -2.08 -2.90
CA TYR A 202 0.44 -0.78 -2.23
C TYR A 202 1.25 -0.71 -0.94
N TYR A 203 1.15 -1.74 -0.09
CA TYR A 203 1.90 -1.82 1.15
C TYR A 203 3.42 -1.78 0.90
N SER A 204 3.92 -2.44 -0.15
CA SER A 204 5.35 -2.43 -0.50
C SER A 204 5.90 -1.02 -0.81
N LYS A 205 5.02 -0.09 -1.20
CA LYS A 205 5.36 1.30 -1.55
C LYS A 205 4.77 2.32 -0.58
N ILE A 206 4.17 1.89 0.53
CA ILE A 206 3.39 2.74 1.44
C ILE A 206 4.18 3.91 2.05
N SER A 207 5.49 3.76 2.21
CA SER A 207 6.37 4.83 2.71
C SER A 207 6.47 6.02 1.75
N GLN A 208 6.34 5.79 0.45
CA GLN A 208 6.46 6.79 -0.62
C GLN A 208 5.11 7.46 -0.95
N LEU A 209 4.02 6.92 -0.45
CA LEU A 209 2.67 7.38 -0.76
C LEU A 209 2.22 8.52 0.17
N PRO A 210 1.47 9.51 -0.38
CA PRO A 210 1.01 10.65 0.40
C PRO A 210 0.02 10.23 1.51
N VAL A 211 -0.06 11.05 2.55
CA VAL A 211 -0.91 10.79 3.72
C VAL A 211 -2.40 10.70 3.34
N ALA A 212 -2.86 11.52 2.39
CA ALA A 212 -4.24 11.52 1.91
C ALA A 212 -4.71 10.13 1.45
N SER A 213 -3.90 9.45 0.63
CA SER A 213 -4.17 8.08 0.14
C SER A 213 -4.37 7.07 1.28
N LYS A 214 -3.64 7.24 2.39
CA LYS A 214 -3.73 6.38 3.57
C LYS A 214 -4.98 6.67 4.40
N ILE A 215 -5.41 7.94 4.45
CA ILE A 215 -6.67 8.33 5.09
C ILE A 215 -7.85 7.76 4.30
N ASP A 216 -7.87 7.92 2.98
CA ASP A 216 -8.88 7.31 2.09
C ASP A 216 -8.98 5.80 2.34
N PHE A 217 -7.84 5.11 2.49
CA PHE A 217 -7.82 3.69 2.82
C PHE A 217 -8.51 3.37 4.15
N CYS A 218 -8.25 4.16 5.20
CA CYS A 218 -8.86 3.95 6.51
C CYS A 218 -10.38 4.16 6.46
N GLU A 219 -10.85 5.20 5.76
CA GLU A 219 -12.28 5.48 5.58
C GLU A 219 -13.01 4.32 4.89
N PHE A 220 -12.43 3.73 3.84
CA PHE A 220 -13.02 2.56 3.20
C PHE A 220 -13.00 1.33 4.08
N CYS A 221 -11.94 1.11 4.87
CA CYS A 221 -11.91 0.01 5.84
C CYS A 221 -13.01 0.12 6.89
N GLU A 222 -13.26 1.33 7.39
CA GLU A 222 -14.38 1.61 8.30
C GLU A 222 -15.72 1.34 7.61
N ALA A 223 -15.92 1.87 6.40
CA ALA A 223 -17.16 1.66 5.65
C ALA A 223 -17.45 0.18 5.34
N TRP A 224 -16.44 -0.62 5.03
CA TRP A 224 -16.59 -2.05 4.79
C TRP A 224 -16.92 -2.84 6.04
N ALA A 225 -16.34 -2.44 7.18
CA ALA A 225 -16.58 -3.09 8.46
C ALA A 225 -18.00 -2.79 8.99
N SER A 226 -18.44 -1.54 8.89
CA SER A 226 -19.75 -1.07 9.36
C SER A 226 -20.91 -1.38 8.40
N GLY A 227 -20.63 -1.77 7.15
CA GLY A 227 -21.60 -1.94 6.06
C GLY A 227 -22.57 -3.11 6.21
N GLY A 228 -23.23 -3.25 7.36
CA GLY A 228 -24.28 -4.24 7.58
C GLY A 228 -24.87 -4.29 8.98
N ASP A 229 -24.41 -3.50 9.95
CA ASP A 229 -25.03 -3.41 11.28
C ASP A 229 -25.60 -2.01 11.46
N ASN A 230 -26.92 -1.90 11.29
CA ASN A 230 -27.71 -0.77 11.77
C ASN A 230 -27.90 -0.89 13.29
N ASP A 231 -26.80 -0.99 14.05
CA ASP A 231 -26.88 -0.77 15.49
C ASP A 231 -26.89 0.74 15.70
N GLN A 232 -28.10 1.30 15.62
CA GLN A 232 -28.43 2.57 16.25
C GLN A 232 -28.10 2.45 17.75
N GLN A 233 -26.93 2.93 18.13
CA GLN A 233 -26.70 3.37 19.49
C GLN A 233 -25.92 4.69 19.46
N ASP A 234 -26.70 5.77 19.56
CA ASP A 234 -26.40 7.07 20.14
C ASP A 234 -24.96 7.58 20.07
N SER A 235 -24.68 8.40 19.04
CA SER A 235 -23.90 9.62 19.25
C SER A 235 -24.35 10.68 18.25
N SER A 236 -25.26 11.53 18.71
CA SER A 236 -25.66 12.77 18.05
C SER A 236 -24.48 13.74 18.01
N VAL A 237 -23.73 13.77 16.90
CA VAL A 237 -23.02 14.98 16.44
C VAL A 237 -23.18 15.07 14.93
N SER A 238 -24.10 15.92 14.52
CA SER A 238 -24.24 16.37 13.13
C SER A 238 -22.91 16.97 12.67
N SER A 239 -22.31 16.36 11.64
CA SER A 239 -21.31 17.02 10.81
C SER A 239 -21.81 16.96 9.38
N ASN A 240 -22.20 18.12 8.85
CA ASN A 240 -22.54 18.31 7.46
C ASN A 240 -21.28 18.05 6.62
N GLY A 241 -21.16 16.83 6.12
CA GLY A 241 -20.25 16.46 5.03
C GLY A 241 -21.09 15.84 3.93
N GLU A 242 -20.92 16.31 2.70
CA GLU A 242 -21.60 15.78 1.52
C GLU A 242 -21.33 14.28 1.40
N GLY A 243 -22.29 13.50 1.89
CA GLY A 243 -22.23 12.06 1.93
C GLY A 243 -22.51 11.48 0.55
N LEU A 244 -21.81 10.39 0.24
CA LEU A 244 -22.13 9.49 -0.84
C LEU A 244 -23.58 9.00 -0.69
N GLU A 245 -24.53 9.68 -1.32
CA GLU A 245 -25.91 9.20 -1.54
C GLU A 245 -25.91 8.04 -2.53
N LEU A 246 -25.25 6.95 -2.14
CA LEU A 246 -25.56 5.62 -2.64
C LEU A 246 -26.73 5.15 -1.80
N ASP A 247 -27.91 5.16 -2.40
CA ASP A 247 -29.20 4.66 -1.90
C ASP A 247 -29.00 3.62 -0.76
N GLN A 248 -29.34 4.04 0.46
CA GLN A 248 -29.05 3.34 1.72
C GLN A 248 -29.76 1.98 1.85
N ARG A 249 -30.50 1.54 0.83
CA ARG A 249 -31.44 0.42 0.93
C ARG A 249 -30.87 -0.96 0.65
N GLU A 250 -29.70 -1.08 0.01
CA GLU A 250 -29.09 -2.40 -0.26
C GLU A 250 -27.56 -2.39 -0.26
N ARG A 251 -26.91 -1.81 0.76
CA ARG A 251 -25.48 -2.08 0.97
C ARG A 251 -25.30 -3.52 1.44
N MET A 252 -25.23 -4.43 0.48
CA MET A 252 -24.96 -5.83 0.73
C MET A 252 -23.56 -5.98 1.33
N ARG A 253 -23.50 -6.71 2.45
CA ARG A 253 -22.31 -6.93 3.26
C ARG A 253 -21.16 -7.51 2.43
N ILE A 254 -19.99 -6.86 2.45
CA ILE A 254 -18.80 -7.31 1.71
C ILE A 254 -18.15 -8.50 2.44
N PRO A 255 -17.80 -9.60 1.74
CA PRO A 255 -17.10 -10.73 2.35
C PRO A 255 -15.60 -10.40 2.55
N LEU A 256 -15.19 -10.22 3.80
CA LEU A 256 -13.81 -9.92 4.19
C LEU A 256 -13.03 -11.21 4.50
N SER A 257 -12.67 -11.95 3.46
CA SER A 257 -11.83 -13.15 3.62
C SER A 257 -10.44 -12.82 4.17
N TRP A 258 -9.78 -13.80 4.80
CA TRP A 258 -8.43 -13.61 5.38
C TRP A 258 -7.40 -13.07 4.37
N GLU A 259 -7.47 -13.49 3.11
CA GLU A 259 -6.60 -13.02 2.01
C GLU A 259 -6.70 -11.51 1.76
N LEU A 260 -7.84 -10.91 2.07
CA LEU A 260 -8.07 -9.47 1.96
C LEU A 260 -7.75 -8.76 3.28
N VAL A 261 -8.11 -9.37 4.42
CA VAL A 261 -7.89 -8.78 5.75
C VAL A 261 -6.41 -8.70 6.11
N GLN A 262 -5.59 -9.68 5.71
CA GLN A 262 -4.16 -9.71 6.01
C GLN A 262 -3.41 -8.45 5.50
N PRO A 263 -3.49 -8.05 4.21
CA PRO A 263 -2.87 -6.81 3.76
C PRO A 263 -3.54 -5.56 4.35
N ILE A 264 -4.86 -5.58 4.61
CA ILE A 264 -5.53 -4.46 5.30
C ILE A 264 -4.88 -4.18 6.66
N LEU A 265 -4.64 -5.23 7.45
CA LEU A 265 -4.03 -5.10 8.77
C LEU A 265 -2.60 -4.58 8.71
N ARG A 266 -1.81 -4.97 7.71
CA ARG A 266 -0.46 -4.43 7.51
C ARG A 266 -0.48 -2.94 7.21
N ILE A 267 -1.40 -2.51 6.33
CA ILE A 267 -1.56 -1.10 5.97
C ILE A 267 -2.03 -0.30 7.19
N LEU A 268 -3.04 -0.77 7.92
CA LEU A 268 -3.50 -0.12 9.17
C LEU A 268 -2.39 -0.07 10.21
N GLY A 269 -1.59 -1.14 10.34
CA GLY A 269 -0.42 -1.17 11.22
C GLY A 269 0.59 -0.07 10.88
N HIS A 270 0.87 0.16 9.60
CA HIS A 270 1.71 1.28 9.15
C HIS A 270 1.06 2.64 9.43
N CYS A 271 -0.25 2.78 9.25
CA CYS A 271 -0.94 4.03 9.55
C CYS A 271 -0.94 4.37 11.05
N LEU A 272 -1.00 3.34 11.90
CA LEU A 272 -0.99 3.46 13.36
C LEU A 272 0.42 3.69 13.92
N MET A 273 1.44 2.96 13.45
CA MET A 273 2.78 2.93 14.06
C MET A 273 3.90 3.41 13.12
N GLY A 274 3.55 4.01 11.98
CA GLY A 274 4.53 4.47 11.01
C GLY A 274 5.38 5.64 11.54
N PRO A 275 6.55 5.90 10.92
CA PRO A 275 7.51 6.92 11.38
C PRO A 275 6.93 8.36 11.44
N ASN A 276 5.83 8.60 10.72
CA ASN A 276 5.16 9.90 10.67
C ASN A 276 3.88 9.96 11.53
N GLN A 277 3.65 9.01 12.44
CA GLN A 277 2.49 8.97 13.33
C GLN A 277 2.36 10.27 14.14
N LYS A 278 3.44 10.69 14.81
CA LYS A 278 3.46 11.90 15.67
C LYS A 278 3.07 13.18 14.91
N LYS A 279 3.33 13.23 13.59
CA LYS A 279 3.06 14.41 12.76
C LYS A 279 1.61 14.46 12.25
N ASN A 280 0.92 13.32 12.18
CA ASN A 280 -0.37 13.21 11.48
C ASN A 280 -1.45 12.59 12.37
N LYS A 281 -1.90 13.34 13.39
CA LYS A 281 -2.98 12.89 14.30
C LYS A 281 -4.24 12.42 13.57
N LYS A 282 -4.64 13.12 12.49
CA LYS A 282 -5.80 12.73 11.66
C LYS A 282 -5.68 11.31 11.08
N LEU A 283 -4.49 10.93 10.61
CA LEU A 283 -4.26 9.59 10.07
C LEU A 283 -4.35 8.53 11.18
N PHE A 284 -3.78 8.83 12.35
CA PHE A 284 -3.83 7.93 13.49
C PHE A 284 -5.27 7.71 13.96
N ASP A 285 -6.05 8.79 14.09
CA ASP A 285 -7.46 8.72 14.52
C ASP A 285 -8.29 7.91 13.51
N ALA A 286 -8.15 8.18 12.21
CA ALA A 286 -8.83 7.43 11.15
C ALA A 286 -8.46 5.94 11.16
N ALA A 287 -7.17 5.61 11.30
CA ALA A 287 -6.72 4.23 11.36
C ALA A 287 -7.19 3.50 12.63
N SER A 288 -7.26 4.21 13.76
CA SER A 288 -7.79 3.70 15.03
C SER A 288 -9.29 3.38 14.93
N CYS A 289 -10.08 4.29 14.33
CA CYS A 289 -11.50 4.06 14.04
C CYS A 289 -11.68 2.85 13.11
N ALA A 290 -10.95 2.80 12.00
CA ALA A 290 -11.00 1.69 11.06
C ALA A 290 -10.65 0.35 11.73
N CYS A 291 -9.60 0.30 12.55
CA CYS A 291 -9.19 -0.90 13.28
C CYS A 291 -10.24 -1.36 14.29
N LYS A 292 -10.89 -0.42 15.01
CA LYS A 292 -11.99 -0.73 15.94
C LYS A 292 -13.19 -1.31 15.21
N SER A 293 -13.61 -0.69 14.10
CA SER A 293 -14.72 -1.17 13.29
C SER A 293 -14.42 -2.54 12.71
N LEU A 294 -13.20 -2.76 12.19
CA LEU A 294 -12.77 -4.06 11.68
C LEU A 294 -12.71 -5.14 12.78
N TYR A 295 -12.25 -4.80 13.99
CA TYR A 295 -12.26 -5.73 15.13
C TYR A 295 -13.68 -6.19 15.46
N ARG A 296 -14.64 -5.25 15.60
CA ARG A 296 -16.06 -5.59 15.79
C ARG A 296 -16.56 -6.50 14.69
N ARG A 297 -16.23 -6.18 13.43
CA ARG A 297 -16.63 -7.00 12.30
C ARG A 297 -16.04 -8.42 12.35
N CYS A 298 -14.77 -8.56 12.72
CA CYS A 298 -14.13 -9.87 12.88
C CYS A 298 -14.76 -10.71 14.00
N LEU A 299 -15.28 -10.07 15.07
CA LEU A 299 -16.05 -10.76 16.11
C LEU A 299 -17.37 -11.31 15.53
N HIS A 300 -18.09 -10.51 14.74
CA HIS A 300 -19.33 -10.96 14.08
C HIS A 300 -19.10 -12.08 13.06
N ASP A 301 -18.01 -12.01 12.29
CA ASP A 301 -17.68 -13.02 11.27
C ASP A 301 -17.00 -14.27 11.89
N ILE A 302 -16.74 -14.30 13.20
CA ILE A 302 -16.10 -15.40 13.95
C ILE A 302 -14.81 -15.89 13.25
N ASN A 303 -13.95 -14.95 12.85
CA ASN A 303 -12.66 -15.27 12.23
C ASN A 303 -11.53 -15.14 13.27
N PRO A 304 -11.06 -16.25 13.88
CA PRO A 304 -10.12 -16.19 15.01
C PRO A 304 -8.76 -15.57 14.65
N LYS A 305 -8.27 -15.81 13.43
CA LYS A 305 -7.00 -15.21 12.95
C LYS A 305 -7.12 -13.69 12.86
N ALA A 306 -8.24 -13.23 12.31
CA ALA A 306 -8.51 -11.79 12.17
C ALA A 306 -8.81 -11.12 13.51
N MET A 307 -9.57 -11.77 14.40
CA MET A 307 -9.84 -11.28 15.76
C MET A 307 -8.55 -11.07 16.55
N LEU A 308 -7.65 -12.06 16.53
CA LEU A 308 -6.38 -11.97 17.25
C LEU A 308 -5.51 -10.85 16.68
N ALA A 309 -5.35 -10.79 15.35
CA ALA A 309 -4.50 -9.79 14.72
C ALA A 309 -5.04 -8.35 14.88
N THR A 310 -6.35 -8.14 14.71
CA THR A 310 -6.99 -6.83 14.91
C THR A 310 -6.99 -6.41 16.39
N GLY A 311 -7.25 -7.35 17.31
CA GLY A 311 -7.22 -7.10 18.75
C GLY A 311 -5.83 -6.73 19.25
N SER A 312 -4.78 -7.45 18.81
CA SER A 312 -3.39 -7.10 19.10
C SER A 312 -3.02 -5.73 18.57
N LEU A 313 -3.43 -5.39 17.34
CA LEU A 313 -3.16 -4.08 16.74
C LEU A 313 -3.86 -2.95 17.51
N LEU A 314 -5.09 -3.16 17.97
CA LEU A 314 -5.82 -2.19 18.79
C LEU A 314 -5.16 -1.97 20.15
N SER A 315 -4.66 -3.04 20.78
CA SER A 315 -3.90 -2.95 22.03
C SER A 315 -2.59 -2.18 21.86
N LEU A 316 -1.86 -2.43 20.76
CA LEU A 316 -0.66 -1.65 20.42
C LEU A 316 -0.97 -0.18 20.16
N ALA A 317 -2.08 0.12 19.46
CA ALA A 317 -2.51 1.49 19.24
C ALA A 317 -2.81 2.24 20.54
N LYS A 318 -3.47 1.59 21.50
CA LYS A 318 -3.73 2.15 22.84
C LYS A 318 -2.43 2.43 23.59
N LEU A 319 -1.53 1.44 23.64
CA LEU A 319 -0.23 1.60 24.28
C LEU A 319 0.57 2.75 23.66
N SER A 320 0.50 2.91 22.33
CA SER A 320 1.17 4.01 21.64
C SER A 320 0.58 5.39 21.94
N SER A 321 -0.71 5.46 22.28
CA SER A 321 -1.37 6.70 22.73
C SER A 321 -1.00 7.02 24.18
N ASP A 322 -0.93 6.00 25.04
CA ASP A 322 -0.57 6.15 26.45
C ASP A 322 0.91 6.53 26.62
N SER A 323 1.81 5.95 25.80
CA SER A 323 3.23 6.32 25.76
C SER A 323 3.51 7.72 25.22
N GLN A 324 2.52 8.43 24.66
CA GLN A 324 2.68 9.87 24.38
C GLN A 324 2.80 10.71 25.64
N ASN A 325 2.48 10.15 26.82
CA ASN A 325 2.61 10.82 28.11
C ASN A 325 3.94 10.54 28.83
N ASP A 326 4.68 9.48 28.45
CA ASP A 326 5.97 9.10 29.06
C ASP A 326 7.08 9.02 28.00
N ASP A 327 7.86 10.10 27.93
CA ASP A 327 8.89 10.39 26.91
C ASP A 327 10.21 9.63 27.16
N ILE A 328 10.19 8.30 27.20
CA ILE A 328 11.42 7.48 27.29
C ILE A 328 11.41 6.36 26.25
N ASP A 329 12.14 6.57 25.16
CA ASP A 329 12.50 5.51 24.21
C ASP A 329 13.72 4.74 24.73
N TYR A 330 13.48 3.57 25.32
CA TYR A 330 14.53 2.69 25.85
C TYR A 330 15.41 2.05 24.76
N THR A 331 15.11 2.27 23.47
CA THR A 331 15.87 1.74 22.34
C THR A 331 16.80 2.75 21.70
N GLU A 332 16.74 4.03 22.09
CA GLU A 332 17.72 5.02 21.66
C GLU A 332 19.08 4.78 22.35
N ILE A 333 20.08 4.42 21.55
CA ILE A 333 21.47 4.45 22.00
C ILE A 333 21.88 5.92 22.05
N ARG A 334 22.03 6.49 23.25
CA ARG A 334 22.64 7.82 23.43
C ARG A 334 24.05 7.82 22.85
N MET A 335 24.19 8.35 21.63
CA MET A 335 25.47 8.66 21.01
C MET A 335 26.11 9.82 21.77
N THR A 336 26.86 9.49 22.82
CA THR A 336 27.66 10.48 23.54
C THR A 336 28.96 10.64 22.76
N ASN A 337 29.09 11.70 21.98
CA ASN A 337 30.32 12.02 21.21
C ASN A 337 31.51 12.43 22.10
N ALA A 338 31.57 11.95 23.34
CA ALA A 338 32.69 12.16 24.24
C ALA A 338 33.56 10.91 24.25
N ILE A 339 34.63 10.92 23.47
CA ILE A 339 35.76 10.01 23.67
C ILE A 339 36.45 10.50 24.93
N SER A 340 36.29 9.81 26.06
CA SER A 340 37.12 10.04 27.24
C SER A 340 38.53 9.51 26.96
N LEU A 341 39.49 10.42 26.82
CA LEU A 341 40.93 10.13 26.80
C LEU A 341 41.43 9.69 28.17
#